data_AF-A0A537TID3-F1
#
_entry.id   AF-A0A537TID3-F1
#
_cell.length_a   1.000
_cell.length_b   1.000
_cell.length_c   1.000
_cell.angle_alpha   90.00
_cell.angle_beta   90.00
_cell.angle_gamma   90.00
#
_symmetry.space_group_name_H-M   'P 1'
#
loop_
_entity.id
_entity.type
_entity.pdbx_description
1 polymer ?
#
loop_
_entity_poly.entity_id
_entity_poly.type
_entity_poly.pdbx_seq_one_letter_code
_entity_poly.pdbx_strand_id
1 'polypeptide(L)' 'MPRAQDLPVLKVEMTKTVSPSNPLGIKGCGEAGAIAAPVAVINAITDAIGTEDLPMPATPQAVWRALQKANDRRTAA' A
#
# COMPACT_ATOMS: atom_id res chain seq x y z
N MET A 1 -15.09 -2.10 7.30
CA MET A 1 -14.39 -3.41 7.35
C MET A 1 -14.55 -4.09 6.00
N PRO A 2 -13.45 -4.52 5.35
CA PRO A 2 -13.51 -5.22 4.07
C PRO A 2 -14.23 -6.57 4.19
N ARG A 3 -14.89 -6.99 3.12
CA ARG A 3 -15.50 -8.30 2.89
C ARG A 3 -14.54 -9.20 2.12
N ALA A 4 -14.86 -10.50 2.04
CA ALA A 4 -14.01 -11.48 1.35
C ALA A 4 -13.71 -11.09 -0.11
N GLN A 5 -14.68 -10.50 -0.81
CA GLN A 5 -14.53 -10.07 -2.21
C GLN A 5 -13.69 -8.78 -2.38
N ASP A 6 -13.41 -8.06 -1.30
CA ASP A 6 -12.61 -6.82 -1.35
C ASP A 6 -11.10 -7.11 -1.34
N LEU A 7 -10.71 -8.35 -1.01
CA LEU A 7 -9.31 -8.78 -0.96
C LEU A 7 -8.79 -9.15 -2.35
N PRO A 8 -7.60 -8.68 -2.75
CA PRO A 8 -6.93 -9.20 -3.93
C PRO A 8 -6.45 -10.64 -3.70
N VAL A 9 -6.13 -11.35 -4.79
CA VAL A 9 -5.44 -12.63 -4.69
C VAL A 9 -4.06 -12.41 -4.04
N LEU A 10 -3.83 -13.08 -2.91
CA LEU A 10 -2.57 -12.96 -2.18
C LEU A 10 -1.56 -14.00 -2.66
N LYS A 11 -0.40 -13.53 -3.12
CA LYS A 11 0.78 -14.39 -3.34
C LYS A 11 1.63 -14.37 -2.07
N VAL A 12 1.92 -15.55 -1.53
CA VAL A 12 2.70 -15.69 -0.28
C VAL A 12 4.07 -16.29 -0.61
N GLU A 13 5.12 -15.60 -0.16
CA GLU A 13 6.51 -16.04 -0.25
C GLU A 13 7.19 -15.88 1.11
N MET A 14 8.30 -16.58 1.31
CA MET A 14 9.05 -16.59 2.57
C MET A 14 10.54 -16.45 2.28
N THR A 15 11.21 -15.62 3.08
CA THR A 15 12.67 -15.56 3.15
C THR A 15 13.11 -15.77 4.58
N LYS A 16 14.34 -16.28 4.77
CA LYS A 16 14.87 -16.62 6.10
C LYS A 16 16.19 -15.92 6.36
N THR A 17 16.18 -15.04 7.36
CA THR A 17 17.40 -14.52 7.98
C THR A 17 17.32 -14.82 9.48
N VAL A 18 18.19 -15.70 9.97
CA VAL A 18 18.19 -16.19 11.36
C VAL A 18 18.38 -15.02 12.34
N SER A 19 17.66 -15.03 13.46
CA SER A 19 17.88 -14.09 14.55
C SER A 19 19.06 -14.55 15.44
N PRO A 20 20.16 -13.77 15.57
CA PRO A 20 21.30 -14.17 16.40
C PRO A 20 21.00 -14.11 17.90
N SER A 21 19.98 -13.35 18.32
CA SER A 21 19.62 -13.13 19.72
C SER A 21 18.50 -14.04 20.23
N ASN A 22 17.82 -14.77 19.34
CA ASN A 22 16.80 -15.74 19.71
C ASN A 22 17.39 -17.16 19.58
N PRO A 23 17.41 -18.00 20.64
CA PRO A 23 18.00 -19.34 20.58
C PRO A 23 17.39 -20.29 19.53
N LEU A 24 16.14 -20.06 19.14
CA LEU A 24 15.45 -20.81 18.09
C LEU A 24 15.63 -20.19 16.69
N GLY A 25 16.29 -19.03 16.60
CA GLY A 25 16.55 -18.33 15.35
C GLY A 25 15.32 -17.66 14.72
N ILE A 26 14.20 -17.58 15.44
CA ILE A 26 12.90 -17.08 14.93
C ILE A 26 12.74 -15.56 15.08
N LYS A 27 11.84 -14.98 14.27
CA LYS A 27 11.47 -13.56 14.30
C LYS A 27 9.95 -13.41 14.29
N GLY A 28 9.43 -12.37 14.93
CA GLY A 28 8.00 -12.03 14.86
C GLY A 28 7.62 -11.47 13.48
N CYS A 29 6.43 -11.82 12.99
CA CYS A 29 5.93 -11.39 11.68
C CYS A 29 4.46 -10.91 11.69
N GLY A 30 3.77 -10.97 12.84
CA GLY A 30 2.33 -10.71 12.92
C GLY A 30 1.89 -9.34 12.40
N GLU A 31 2.74 -8.32 12.56
CA GLU A 31 2.44 -6.94 12.13
C GLU A 31 3.07 -6.57 10.79
N ALA A 32 3.99 -7.39 10.25
CA ALA A 32 4.79 -7.02 9.09
C ALA A 32 3.92 -6.68 7.87
N GLY A 33 2.88 -7.48 7.63
CA GLY A 33 1.91 -7.24 6.56
C GLY A 33 1.04 -6.00 6.81
N ALA A 34 0.60 -5.78 8.05
CA ALA A 34 -0.24 -4.64 8.42
C ALA A 34 0.50 -3.30 8.27
N ILE A 35 1.82 -3.29 8.48
CA ILE A 35 2.67 -2.12 8.30
C ILE A 35 2.95 -1.86 6.82
N ALA A 36 3.32 -2.90 6.06
CA ALA A 36 3.75 -2.74 4.66
C ALA A 36 2.59 -2.53 3.67
N ALA A 37 1.45 -3.18 3.89
CA ALA A 37 0.34 -3.18 2.92
C ALA A 37 -0.25 -1.78 2.65
N PRO A 38 -0.53 -0.92 3.65
CA PRO A 38 -1.07 0.41 3.40
C PRO A 38 -0.15 1.27 2.53
N VAL A 39 1.17 1.24 2.82
CA VAL A 39 2.17 1.99 2.06
C VAL A 39 2.25 1.49 0.62
N ALA A 40 2.27 0.16 0.42
CA ALA A 40 2.32 -0.42 -0.92
C ALA A 40 1.10 -0.02 -1.77
N VAL A 41 -0.11 -0.02 -1.19
CA VAL A 41 -1.33 0.37 -1.90
C VAL A 41 -1.33 1.87 -2.22
N ILE A 42 -0.95 2.74 -1.28
CA ILE A 42 -0.90 4.18 -1.54
C ILE A 42 0.12 4.50 -2.63
N ASN A 43 1.31 3.91 -2.59
CA ASN A 43 2.33 4.09 -3.62
C ASN A 43 1.83 3.63 -5.00
N ALA A 44 1.10 2.52 -5.08
CA ALA A 44 0.52 2.06 -6.34
C ALA A 44 -0.54 3.03 -6.89
N ILE A 45 -1.34 3.66 -6.02
CA ILE A 45 -2.33 4.65 -6.44
C ILE A 45 -1.64 5.94 -6.89
N THR A 46 -0.68 6.47 -6.12
CA THR A 46 0.03 7.71 -6.44
C THR A 46 0.84 7.60 -7.73
N ASP A 47 1.45 6.44 -7.97
CA ASP A 47 2.12 6.10 -9.25
C ASP A 47 1.11 6.11 -10.41
N ALA A 48 -0.04 5.46 -10.27
CA ALA A 48 -1.05 5.40 -11.32
C ALA A 48 -1.68 6.77 -11.67
N ILE A 49 -1.88 7.64 -10.68
CA ILE A 49 -2.45 8.99 -10.89
C ILE A 49 -1.40 10.04 -11.26
N GLY A 50 -0.11 9.74 -11.05
CA GLY A 50 1.00 10.66 -11.32
C GLY A 50 1.14 11.80 -10.31
N THR A 51 0.66 11.64 -9.07
CA THR A 51 0.83 12.63 -8.01
C THR A 51 0.85 11.99 -6.62
N GLU A 52 1.69 12.52 -5.73
CA GLU A 52 1.75 12.13 -4.31
C GLU A 52 0.73 12.88 -3.44
N ASP A 53 -0.02 13.83 -4.01
CA ASP A 53 -1.07 14.59 -3.30
C ASP A 53 -2.36 13.77 -3.15
N LEU A 54 -2.30 12.71 -2.34
CA LEU A 54 -3.42 11.82 -2.04
C LEU A 54 -3.62 11.68 -0.52
N PRO A 55 -4.72 12.18 0.07
CA PRO A 55 -5.01 11.99 1.48
C PRO A 55 -5.45 10.55 1.78
N MET A 56 -5.07 10.05 2.96
CA MET A 56 -5.60 8.80 3.51
C MET A 56 -6.83 9.06 4.40
N PRO A 57 -7.85 8.17 4.41
CA PRO A 57 -7.96 6.97 3.59
C PRO A 57 -8.24 7.29 2.11
N ALA A 58 -7.65 6.49 1.21
CA ALA A 58 -7.81 6.62 -0.25
C ALA A 58 -9.20 6.14 -0.71
N THR A 59 -10.25 6.84 -0.26
CA THR A 59 -11.62 6.61 -0.71
C THR A 59 -11.78 6.90 -2.20
N PRO A 60 -12.76 6.30 -2.90
CA PRO A 60 -13.00 6.59 -4.32
C PRO A 60 -13.14 8.09 -4.63
N GLN A 61 -13.80 8.85 -3.75
CA GLN A 61 -13.92 10.30 -3.88
C GLN A 61 -12.58 11.03 -3.75
N ALA A 62 -11.73 10.63 -2.80
CA ALA A 62 -10.40 11.23 -2.63
C ALA A 62 -9.51 10.97 -3.85
N VAL A 63 -9.50 9.72 -4.33
CA VAL A 63 -8.74 9.32 -5.53
C VAL A 63 -9.24 10.07 -6.76
N TRP A 64 -10.56 10.15 -6.97
CA TRP A 64 -11.14 10.89 -8.10
C TRP A 64 -10.74 12.38 -8.07
N ARG A 65 -10.84 13.04 -6.91
CA ARG A 65 -10.42 14.45 -6.77
C ARG A 65 -8.93 14.65 -7.04
N ALA A 66 -8.08 13.76 -6.54
CA ALA A 66 -6.64 13.82 -6.78
C ALA A 66 -6.33 13.67 -8.28
N LEU A 67 -6.98 12.72 -8.96
CA LEU A 67 -6.84 12.52 -10.39
C LEU A 67 -7.28 13.73 -11.22
N GLN A 68 -8.41 14.36 -10.88
CA GLN A 68 -8.87 15.57 -11.58
C GLN A 68 -7.86 16.71 -11.45
N LYS A 69 -7.35 16.96 -10.23
CA LYS A 69 -6.31 17.98 -10.01
C LYS A 69 -5.02 17.68 -10.79
N ALA A 70 -4.61 16.41 -10.83
CA ALA A 70 -3.42 15.99 -11.59
C ALA A 70 -3.61 16.22 -13.10
N ASN A 71 -4.79 15.92 -13.64
CA ASN A 71 -5.13 16.19 -15.04
C ASN A 71 -5.10 17.69 -15.36
N ASP A 72 -5.69 18.53 -14.51
CA ASP A 72 -5.71 19.99 -14.72
C ASP A 72 -4.28 20.56 -14.78
N ARG A 73 -3.40 20.12 -13.87
CA ARG A 73 -1.97 20.48 -13.89
C ARG A 73 -1.27 20.06 -15.18
N ARG A 74 -1.59 18.86 -15.70
CA ARG A 74 -1.02 18.36 -16.95
C ARG A 74 -1.49 19.14 -18.17
N THR A 75 -2.74 19.60 -18.21
CA THR A 75 -3.25 20.43 -19.31
C THR A 75 -2.73 21.86 -19.29
N ALA A 76 -2.30 22.35 -18.14
CA ALA A 76 -1.76 23.70 -17.98
C ALA A 76 -0.24 23.79 -18.26
N ALA A 77 0.44 22.65 -18.42
CA ALA A 77 1.86 22.53 -18.75
C ALA A 77 2.05 22.32 -20.25
#